data_AF-A0AA38GLA6-F1
#
_entry.id   AF-A0AA38GLA6-F1
#
_cell.length_a   1.000
_cell.length_b   1.000
_cell.length_c   1.000
_cell.angle_alpha   90.00
_cell.angle_beta   90.00
_cell.angle_gamma   90.00
#
_symmetry.space_group_name_H-M   'P 1'
#
loop_
_entity.id
_entity.type
_entity.pdbx_description
1 polymer ?
#
loop_
_entity_poly.entity_id
_entity_poly.type
_entity_poly.pdbx_seq_one_letter_code
_entity_poly.pdbx_strand_id
1 'polypeptide(L)'
;GTNLVIRDSLRRSSDPYVLLKLGPNIGSTPVVKKNLNPVWNTQFQFPLTDFNRCSSLQLQVWDKDRFSDDYMGEAEIDLKPLVKGDGFLGQGKMVLATTKGNCLFKDSIIVEHAEGKRVQDVCLRLRNVDSGLLYLQLEWLL
;
A
#
# COMPACT_ATOMS: atom_id res chain seq x y z
N GLY A 1 -0.21 4.68 -8.53
CA GLY A 1 -1.50 5.22 -8.06
C GLY A 1 -2.41 5.42 -9.25
N THR A 2 -3.72 5.45 -9.05
CA THR A 2 -4.70 5.69 -10.11
C THR A 2 -5.81 6.59 -9.60
N ASN A 3 -6.20 7.58 -10.42
CA ASN A 3 -7.26 8.54 -10.14
C ASN A 3 -7.14 9.15 -8.74
N LEU A 4 -5.94 9.63 -8.39
CA LEU A 4 -5.71 10.34 -7.13
C LEU A 4 -6.46 11.68 -7.14
N VAL A 5 -6.82 12.14 -5.94
CA VAL A 5 -7.52 13.42 -5.76
C VAL A 5 -6.69 14.60 -6.25
N ILE A 6 -7.34 15.67 -6.68
CA ILE A 6 -6.69 16.95 -6.99
C ILE A 6 -6.52 17.76 -5.70
N ARG A 7 -5.31 18.27 -5.45
CA ARG A 7 -5.04 19.24 -4.38
C ARG A 7 -4.50 20.56 -4.93
N ASP A 8 -3.68 20.55 -6.00
CA ASP A 8 -3.39 21.76 -6.77
C ASP A 8 -4.54 22.08 -7.76
N SER A 9 -5.51 22.85 -7.25
CA SER A 9 -6.71 23.26 -8.02
C SER A 9 -6.37 24.16 -9.21
N LEU A 10 -5.32 24.99 -9.12
CA LEU A 10 -4.90 25.88 -10.21
C LEU A 10 -4.36 25.08 -11.39
N ARG A 11 -3.63 24.00 -11.11
CA ARG A 11 -3.09 23.10 -12.13
C ARG A 11 -3.98 21.91 -12.45
N ARG A 12 -5.11 21.78 -11.74
CA ARG A 12 -6.03 20.63 -11.81
C ARG A 12 -5.30 19.29 -11.68
N SER A 13 -4.32 19.22 -10.81
CA SER A 13 -3.44 18.06 -10.63
C SER A 13 -2.91 17.99 -9.20
N SER A 14 -2.03 17.03 -8.93
CA SER A 14 -1.17 16.96 -7.76
C SER A 14 0.22 16.46 -8.13
N ASP A 15 1.18 16.66 -7.23
CA ASP A 15 2.56 16.17 -7.21
C ASP A 15 2.71 15.05 -6.13
N PRO A 16 2.07 13.87 -6.30
CA PRO A 16 1.93 12.91 -5.22
C PRO A 16 3.22 12.13 -4.85
N TYR A 17 3.37 11.87 -3.56
CA TYR A 17 4.28 10.87 -2.98
C TYR A 17 3.56 10.03 -1.91
N VAL A 18 4.13 8.87 -1.58
CA VAL A 18 3.57 7.96 -0.58
C VAL A 18 4.53 7.83 0.60
N LEU A 19 4.02 8.05 1.80
CA LEU A 19 4.67 7.71 3.06
C LEU A 19 4.20 6.32 3.51
N LEU A 20 5.13 5.41 3.75
CA LEU A 20 4.88 4.06 4.25
C LEU A 20 5.37 3.96 5.69
N LYS A 21 4.59 3.33 6.56
CA LYS A 21 4.95 3.09 7.96
C LYS A 21 4.62 1.66 8.38
N LEU A 22 5.59 1.00 8.99
CA LEU A 22 5.44 -0.33 9.57
C LEU A 22 6.17 -0.39 10.91
N GLY A 23 5.40 -0.21 12.00
CA GLY A 23 5.96 -0.04 13.34
C GLY A 23 6.91 1.17 13.40
N PRO A 24 8.19 0.99 13.78
CA PRO A 24 9.17 2.07 13.78
C PRO A 24 9.76 2.38 12.39
N ASN A 25 9.54 1.51 11.40
CA ASN A 25 10.10 1.69 10.06
C ASN A 25 9.26 2.68 9.26
N ILE A 26 9.92 3.63 8.59
CA ILE A 26 9.29 4.64 7.74
C ILE A 26 10.03 4.65 6.40
N GLY A 27 9.29 4.71 5.30
CA GLY A 27 9.80 4.90 3.95
C GLY A 27 8.99 5.94 3.19
N SER A 28 9.59 6.64 2.24
CA SER A 28 8.89 7.61 1.39
C SER A 28 9.29 7.42 -0.07
N THR A 29 8.32 7.47 -0.97
CA THR A 29 8.60 7.44 -2.41
C THR A 29 9.12 8.79 -2.90
N PRO A 30 9.74 8.84 -4.09
CA PRO A 30 9.91 10.10 -4.80
C PRO A 30 8.58 10.78 -5.10
N VAL A 31 8.63 12.10 -5.25
CA VAL A 31 7.51 12.92 -5.73
C VAL A 31 7.38 12.77 -7.24
N VAL A 32 6.18 12.48 -7.73
CA VAL A 32 5.88 12.46 -9.17
C VAL A 32 5.06 13.71 -9.49
N LYS A 33 5.63 14.65 -10.25
CA LYS A 33 4.98 15.94 -10.52
C LYS A 33 3.81 15.83 -11.50
N LYS A 34 2.76 16.58 -11.21
CA LYS A 34 1.58 16.84 -12.04
C LYS A 34 0.96 15.57 -12.61
N ASN A 35 0.76 14.57 -11.76
CA ASN A 35 0.27 13.28 -12.19
C ASN A 35 -0.64 12.63 -11.15
N LEU A 36 -1.93 12.49 -11.50
CA LEU A 36 -2.92 11.79 -10.68
C LEU A 36 -2.89 10.26 -10.86
N ASN A 37 -2.03 9.76 -11.76
CA ASN A 37 -1.79 8.34 -12.04
C ASN A 37 -0.28 8.03 -11.95
N PRO A 38 0.37 8.33 -10.83
CA PRO A 38 1.83 8.22 -10.71
C PRO A 38 2.28 6.76 -10.72
N VAL A 39 3.42 6.50 -11.35
CA VAL A 39 4.15 5.23 -11.28
C VAL A 39 5.44 5.49 -10.51
N TRP A 40 5.50 5.02 -9.25
CA TRP A 40 6.66 5.26 -8.39
C TRP A 40 7.76 4.20 -8.53
N ASN A 41 7.39 2.93 -8.81
CA ASN A 41 8.32 1.79 -8.92
C ASN A 41 9.41 1.78 -7.83
N THR A 42 9.04 2.13 -6.60
CA THR A 42 9.95 2.21 -5.46
C THR A 42 9.79 0.97 -4.61
N GLN A 43 10.92 0.36 -4.24
CA GLN A 43 10.95 -0.82 -3.38
C GLN A 43 11.43 -0.44 -1.97
N PHE A 44 10.78 -1.00 -0.96
CA PHE A 44 11.18 -0.87 0.45
C PHE A 44 11.39 -2.25 1.05
N GLN A 45 12.38 -2.35 1.94
CA GLN A 45 12.60 -3.53 2.75
C GLN A 45 12.48 -3.11 4.22
N PHE A 46 11.50 -3.67 4.92
CA PHE A 46 11.29 -3.38 6.34
C PHE A 46 11.53 -4.65 7.15
N PRO A 47 12.44 -4.62 8.14
CA PRO A 47 12.60 -5.73 9.06
C PRO A 47 11.32 -5.85 9.93
N LEU A 48 10.76 -7.05 10.00
CA LEU A 48 9.64 -7.34 10.89
C LEU A 48 10.12 -7.64 12.31
N THR A 49 10.50 -6.60 13.05
CA THR A 49 10.77 -6.69 14.48
C THR A 49 9.47 -6.56 15.27
N ASP A 50 9.16 -7.54 16.12
CA ASP A 50 7.94 -7.61 16.95
C ASP A 50 6.62 -7.59 16.13
N PHE A 51 6.49 -8.58 15.25
CA PHE A 51 5.32 -8.75 14.37
C PHE A 51 3.98 -8.87 15.12
N ASN A 52 4.02 -9.33 16.37
CA ASN A 52 2.82 -9.43 17.20
C ASN A 52 2.24 -8.06 17.54
N ARG A 53 3.06 -7.01 17.59
CA ARG A 53 2.62 -5.63 17.85
C ARG A 53 2.46 -4.79 16.59
N CYS A 54 3.27 -5.02 15.57
CA CYS A 54 3.31 -4.20 14.36
C CYS A 54 3.16 -5.06 13.09
N SER A 55 1.90 -5.32 12.70
CA SER A 55 1.57 -6.12 11.51
C SER A 55 0.79 -5.36 10.43
N SER A 56 0.33 -4.14 10.70
CA SER A 56 -0.35 -3.30 9.70
C SER A 56 0.67 -2.40 8.99
N LEU A 57 0.75 -2.50 7.67
CA LEU A 57 1.47 -1.54 6.83
C LEU A 57 0.53 -0.37 6.54
N GLN A 58 0.91 0.81 6.99
CA GLN A 58 0.17 2.06 6.77
C GLN A 58 0.76 2.80 5.56
N LEU A 59 -0.11 3.30 4.69
CA LEU A 59 0.25 4.11 3.52
C LEU A 59 -0.53 5.41 3.55
N GLN A 60 0.17 6.53 3.41
CA GLN A 60 -0.44 7.86 3.31
C GLN A 60 0.05 8.52 2.03
N VAL A 61 -0.87 9.10 1.25
CA VAL A 61 -0.55 9.83 0.03
C VAL A 61 -0.60 11.32 0.34
N TRP A 62 0.38 12.05 -0.19
CA TRP A 62 0.55 13.48 0.06
C TRP A 62 0.87 14.19 -1.26
N ASP A 63 0.33 15.39 -1.44
CA ASP A 63 0.68 16.29 -2.53
C ASP A 63 1.85 17.16 -2.11
N LYS A 64 2.95 17.14 -2.88
CA LYS A 64 4.12 17.96 -2.59
C LYS A 64 3.89 19.41 -3.03
N ASP A 65 3.89 20.32 -2.07
CA ASP A 65 3.71 21.73 -2.31
C ASP A 65 4.86 22.59 -1.78
N ARG A 66 4.88 23.87 -2.19
CA ARG A 66 5.97 24.80 -1.82
C ARG A 66 5.97 25.17 -0.34
N PHE A 67 4.80 25.23 0.29
CA PHE A 67 4.65 25.73 1.67
C PHE A 67 4.26 24.63 2.66
N SER A 68 3.25 23.85 2.34
CA SER A 68 2.80 22.71 3.13
C SER A 68 2.26 21.65 2.20
N ASP A 69 2.55 20.39 2.47
CA ASP A 69 2.08 19.27 1.66
C ASP A 69 0.62 18.96 2.05
N ASP A 70 -0.24 18.73 1.05
CA ASP A 70 -1.66 18.48 1.25
C ASP A 70 -1.96 16.98 1.35
N TYR A 71 -2.80 16.59 2.29
CA TYR A 71 -3.17 15.19 2.49
C TYR A 71 -4.09 14.67 1.36
N MET A 72 -3.74 13.51 0.79
CA MET A 72 -4.44 12.89 -0.35
C MET A 72 -5.07 11.54 -0.03
N GLY A 73 -5.22 11.19 1.26
CA GLY A 73 -5.84 9.95 1.71
C GLY A 73 -4.85 8.91 2.20
N GLU A 74 -5.40 7.84 2.78
CA GLU A 74 -4.60 6.76 3.37
C GLU A 74 -5.22 5.39 3.14
N ALA A 75 -4.39 4.37 3.23
CA ALA A 75 -4.82 2.98 3.26
C ALA A 75 -3.94 2.18 4.21
N GLU A 76 -4.43 1.01 4.60
CA GLU A 76 -3.66 0.06 5.39
C GLU A 76 -3.92 -1.37 4.91
N ILE A 77 -2.93 -2.24 5.15
CA ILE A 77 -3.03 -3.67 4.86
C ILE A 77 -2.41 -4.48 6.01
N ASP A 78 -3.15 -5.47 6.51
CA ASP A 78 -2.65 -6.41 7.50
C ASP A 78 -1.73 -7.43 6.83
N LEU A 79 -0.50 -7.54 7.33
CA LEU A 79 0.52 -8.45 6.84
C LEU A 79 0.44 -9.83 7.50
N LYS A 80 -0.38 -10.04 8.55
CA LYS A 80 -0.56 -11.37 9.18
C LYS A 80 -0.89 -12.47 8.19
N PRO A 81 -1.85 -12.29 7.26
CA PRO A 81 -2.10 -13.22 6.15
C PRO A 81 -0.84 -13.67 5.41
N LEU A 82 0.01 -12.72 5.03
CA LEU A 82 1.22 -12.95 4.23
C LEU A 82 2.31 -13.65 5.04
N VAL A 83 2.54 -13.22 6.28
CA VAL A 83 3.66 -13.66 7.11
C VAL A 83 3.37 -15.00 7.80
N LYS A 84 2.17 -15.18 8.35
CA LYS A 84 1.82 -16.45 9.01
C LYS A 84 1.58 -17.55 7.99
N GLY A 85 0.85 -17.24 6.92
CA GLY A 85 0.44 -18.24 5.93
C GLY A 85 -0.57 -19.26 6.46
N ASP A 86 -1.15 -19.03 7.64
CA ASP A 86 -2.21 -19.87 8.18
C ASP A 86 -3.48 -19.65 7.35
N GLY A 87 -3.69 -20.49 6.32
CA GLY A 87 -4.83 -20.37 5.42
C GLY A 87 -4.57 -20.71 3.96
N PHE A 88 -3.34 -21.11 3.59
CA PHE A 88 -3.09 -21.69 2.28
C PHE A 88 -3.85 -23.01 2.12
N LEU A 89 -4.65 -23.10 1.04
CA LEU A 89 -5.35 -24.31 0.67
C LEU A 89 -4.58 -25.00 -0.46
N GLY A 90 -4.22 -26.27 -0.28
CA GLY A 90 -3.64 -27.11 -1.33
C GLY A 90 -2.45 -26.49 -2.04
N GLN A 91 -2.67 -25.91 -3.23
CA GLN A 91 -1.67 -25.36 -4.17
C GLN A 91 -0.97 -24.06 -3.70
N GLY A 92 -0.86 -23.79 -2.40
CA GLY A 92 -0.15 -22.60 -1.92
C GLY A 92 -0.81 -21.27 -2.30
N LYS A 93 -2.14 -21.22 -2.44
CA LYS A 93 -2.89 -19.97 -2.66
C LYS A 93 -3.81 -19.66 -1.49
N MET A 94 -3.87 -18.38 -1.13
CA MET A 94 -4.79 -17.86 -0.13
C MET A 94 -5.47 -16.60 -0.68
N VAL A 95 -6.80 -16.52 -0.54
CA VAL A 95 -7.59 -15.37 -1.00
C VAL A 95 -7.92 -14.49 0.20
N LEU A 96 -7.57 -13.22 0.12
CA LEU A 96 -7.98 -12.19 1.07
C LEU A 96 -9.12 -11.38 0.44
N ALA A 97 -10.33 -11.67 0.91
CA ALA A 97 -11.55 -11.06 0.38
C ALA A 97 -11.68 -9.58 0.78
N THR A 98 -12.30 -8.81 -0.10
CA THR A 98 -12.77 -7.46 0.20
C THR A 98 -13.82 -7.48 1.30
N THR A 99 -13.71 -6.56 2.25
CA THR A 99 -14.70 -6.40 3.31
C THR A 99 -14.93 -4.92 3.58
N LYS A 100 -16.04 -4.57 4.24
CA LYS A 100 -16.28 -3.19 4.66
C LYS A 100 -15.22 -2.65 5.64
N GLY A 101 -14.46 -3.53 6.29
CA GLY A 101 -13.47 -3.17 7.32
C GLY A 101 -12.04 -3.04 6.82
N ASN A 102 -11.74 -3.43 5.57
CA ASN A 102 -10.38 -3.34 5.01
C ASN A 102 -10.31 -2.35 3.84
N CYS A 103 -9.09 -1.99 3.43
CA CYS A 103 -8.86 -1.06 2.33
C CYS A 103 -8.79 -1.75 0.96
N LEU A 104 -9.04 -3.05 0.85
CA LEU A 104 -8.94 -3.75 -0.44
C LEU A 104 -10.02 -3.25 -1.39
N PHE A 105 -9.60 -2.85 -2.59
CA PHE A 105 -10.52 -2.45 -3.66
C PHE A 105 -11.12 -3.67 -4.40
N LYS A 106 -10.33 -4.74 -4.47
CA LYS A 106 -10.68 -6.04 -5.05
C LYS A 106 -10.00 -7.13 -4.24
N ASP A 107 -10.50 -8.36 -4.34
CA ASP A 107 -9.91 -9.49 -3.65
C ASP A 107 -8.44 -9.63 -4.04
N SER A 108 -7.61 -9.94 -3.04
CA SER A 108 -6.17 -10.10 -3.20
C SER A 108 -5.81 -11.57 -3.05
N ILE A 109 -4.82 -12.04 -3.80
CA ILE A 109 -4.36 -13.43 -3.75
C ILE A 109 -2.92 -13.41 -3.25
N ILE A 110 -2.67 -14.22 -2.23
CA ILE A 110 -1.33 -14.55 -1.76
C ILE A 110 -0.94 -15.87 -2.43
N VAL A 111 0.23 -15.90 -3.03
CA VAL A 111 0.82 -17.10 -3.65
C VAL A 111 2.09 -17.45 -2.89
N GLU A 112 2.16 -18.68 -2.40
CA GLU A 112 3.37 -19.28 -1.86
C GLU A 112 4.15 -19.96 -2.98
N HIS A 113 5.42 -19.58 -3.11
CA HIS A 113 6.37 -20.09 -4.07
C HIS A 113 7.33 -21.08 -3.39
N ALA A 114 8.23 -21.68 -4.18
CA ALA A 114 9.31 -22.51 -3.66
C ALA A 114 10.12 -21.75 -2.60
N GLU A 115 10.73 -22.50 -1.67
CA GLU A 115 11.59 -21.96 -0.60
C GLU A 115 10.83 -21.04 0.39
N GLY A 116 9.49 -21.06 0.37
CA GLY A 116 8.67 -20.32 1.33
C GLY A 116 8.51 -18.83 1.03
N LYS A 117 9.01 -18.35 -0.12
CA LYS A 117 8.72 -16.99 -0.60
C LYS A 117 7.21 -16.85 -0.81
N ARG A 118 6.61 -15.77 -0.31
CA ARG A 118 5.19 -15.46 -0.56
C ARG A 118 5.05 -14.10 -1.22
N VAL A 119 4.17 -14.02 -2.21
CA VAL A 119 3.91 -12.80 -2.97
C VAL A 119 2.43 -12.48 -2.94
N GLN A 120 2.09 -11.21 -2.73
CA GLN A 120 0.73 -10.73 -2.71
C GLN A 120 0.60 -9.46 -3.54
N ASP A 121 -0.22 -9.52 -4.58
CA ASP A 121 -0.63 -8.32 -5.32
C ASP A 121 -1.79 -7.65 -4.62
N VAL A 122 -1.67 -6.34 -4.35
CA VAL A 122 -2.63 -5.57 -3.56
C VAL A 122 -3.07 -4.34 -4.33
N CYS A 123 -4.38 -4.12 -4.35
CA CYS A 123 -4.99 -2.87 -4.80
C CYS A 123 -5.80 -2.30 -3.64
N LEU A 124 -5.38 -1.14 -3.12
CA LEU A 124 -6.00 -0.47 -1.99
C LEU A 124 -6.80 0.75 -2.46
N ARG A 125 -8.00 0.92 -1.93
CA ARG A 125 -8.77 2.15 -2.01
C ARG A 125 -8.34 3.08 -0.89
N LEU A 126 -7.99 4.33 -1.24
CA LEU A 126 -7.71 5.36 -0.25
C LEU A 126 -8.99 5.74 0.50
N ARG A 127 -8.85 5.90 1.82
CA ARG A 127 -9.86 6.41 2.75
C ARG A 127 -9.61 7.89 3.03
N ASN A 128 -10.61 8.56 3.62
CA ASN A 128 -10.55 9.98 3.99
C ASN A 128 -10.28 10.92 2.81
N VAL A 129 -10.68 10.49 1.61
CA VAL A 129 -10.51 11.22 0.36
C VAL A 129 -11.57 10.77 -0.66
N ASP A 130 -11.91 11.63 -1.62
CA ASP A 130 -12.97 11.37 -2.61
C ASP A 130 -12.58 10.31 -3.65
N SER A 131 -11.28 10.15 -3.93
CA SER A 131 -10.78 9.24 -4.95
C SER A 131 -9.32 8.85 -4.73
N GLY A 132 -8.95 7.71 -5.29
CA GLY A 132 -7.57 7.24 -5.34
C GLY A 132 -7.42 5.77 -5.06
N LEU A 133 -6.64 5.09 -5.89
CA LEU A 133 -6.21 3.71 -5.70
C LEU A 133 -4.68 3.64 -5.62
N LEU A 134 -4.18 2.77 -4.74
CA LEU A 134 -2.77 2.38 -4.68
C LEU A 134 -2.61 0.92 -5.10
N TYR A 135 -1.59 0.67 -5.92
CA TYR A 135 -1.19 -0.66 -6.35
C TYR A 135 0.21 -0.92 -5.80
N LEU A 136 0.38 -2.08 -5.18
CA LEU A 136 1.66 -2.52 -4.63
C LEU A 136 1.72 -4.04 -4.65
N GLN A 137 2.94 -4.57 -4.71
CA GLN A 137 3.24 -5.97 -4.50
C GLN A 137 3.98 -6.12 -3.18
N LEU A 138 3.50 -7.02 -2.34
CA LEU A 138 4.15 -7.37 -1.09
C LEU A 138 4.89 -8.68 -1.29
N GLU A 139 6.12 -8.75 -0.77
CA GLU A 139 6.92 -9.97 -0.76
C GLU A 139 7.34 -10.31 0.67
N TRP A 140 7.17 -11.57 1.04
CA TRP A 140 7.72 -12.15 2.25
C TRP A 140 8.79 -13.17 1.89
N LEU A 141 9.95 -13.06 2.54
CA LEU A 141 11.10 -13.94 2.39
C LEU A 141 11.35 -14.60 3.75
N LEU A 142 11.42 -15.93 3.75
CA LEU A 142 11.70 -16.77 4.93
C LEU A 142 13.19 -16.78 5.28
#